data_AF-A0A3D1IQU6-F1
#
_entry.id   AF-A0A3D1IQU6-F1
#
_cell.length_a   1.000
_cell.length_b   1.000
_cell.length_c   1.000
_cell.angle_alpha   90.00
_cell.angle_beta   90.00
_cell.angle_gamma   90.00
#
_symmetry.space_group_name_H-M   'P 1'
#
loop_
_entity.id
_entity.type
_entity.pdbx_description
1 polymer ?
#
loop_
_entity_poly.entity_id
_entity_poly.type
_entity_poly.pdbx_seq_one_letter_code
_entity_poly.pdbx_strand_id
1 'polypeptide(L)'
;MANQKENEWKANNDPESGSIGAPGSEIIVKPEEVPEGWMTVRQISKAAGYSKTWTYKKVLKLVEVGKAEKRQFRINTGQHVMSVTHYHITCDI
;
A
#
# COMPACT_ATOMS: atom_id res chain seq x y z
N MET A 1 -20.16 35.06 44.89
CA MET A 1 -18.94 35.22 44.06
C MET A 1 -17.95 34.13 44.41
N ALA A 2 -17.27 33.58 43.39
CA ALA A 2 -16.30 32.48 43.39
C ALA A 2 -16.91 31.08 43.67
N ASN A 3 -16.57 30.01 42.97
CA ASN A 3 -15.50 29.82 42.00
C ASN A 3 -15.85 28.71 41.01
N GLN A 4 -15.64 29.02 39.74
CA GLN A 4 -15.65 28.13 38.58
C GLN A 4 -14.36 27.29 38.61
N LYS A 5 -14.44 26.02 38.19
CA LYS A 5 -13.40 24.96 38.17
C LYS A 5 -13.49 23.96 39.32
N GLU A 6 -14.38 22.99 39.18
CA GLU A 6 -14.05 21.58 39.43
C GLU A 6 -15.17 20.70 38.86
N ASN A 7 -14.76 19.66 38.13
CA ASN A 7 -15.58 18.53 37.66
C ASN A 7 -16.30 18.64 36.30
N GLU A 8 -15.65 19.26 35.31
CA GLU A 8 -15.86 18.95 33.88
C GLU A 8 -15.08 17.70 33.43
N TRP A 9 -15.26 16.53 34.06
CA TRP A 9 -14.58 15.30 33.60
C TRP A 9 -15.43 14.01 33.60
N LYS A 10 -16.76 14.11 33.67
CA LYS A 10 -17.63 12.91 33.64
C LYS A 10 -18.62 12.87 32.46
N ALA A 11 -18.19 13.28 31.27
CA ALA A 11 -19.09 13.27 30.10
C ALA A 11 -18.50 12.74 28.79
N ASN A 12 -17.31 12.11 28.77
CA ASN A 12 -16.72 11.61 27.52
C ASN A 12 -15.93 10.31 27.70
N ASN A 13 -16.53 9.29 28.31
CA ASN A 13 -16.04 7.91 28.21
C ASN A 13 -17.19 7.00 27.75
N ASP A 14 -17.81 7.39 26.64
CA ASP A 14 -18.45 6.43 25.75
C ASP A 14 -17.34 5.74 24.94
N PRO A 15 -17.12 4.42 25.08
CA PRO A 15 -16.19 3.68 24.23
C PRO A 15 -16.78 3.37 22.85
N GLU A 16 -17.55 4.30 22.26
CA GLU A 16 -18.05 4.20 20.88
C GLU A 16 -17.05 4.82 19.89
N SER A 17 -15.91 4.16 19.69
CA SER A 17 -15.25 4.15 18.37
C SER A 17 -14.13 3.10 18.30
N GLY A 18 -14.47 1.88 18.69
CA GLY A 18 -13.66 0.70 18.41
C GLY A 18 -14.56 -0.34 17.78
N SER A 19 -14.82 -0.24 16.47
CA SER A 19 -15.33 -1.37 15.71
C SER A 19 -14.27 -2.48 15.71
N ILE A 20 -14.21 -3.24 16.80
CA ILE A 20 -13.63 -4.57 16.85
C ILE A 20 -14.52 -5.40 15.94
N GLY A 21 -14.09 -5.58 14.69
CA GLY A 21 -14.75 -6.45 13.73
C GLY A 21 -14.98 -7.81 14.39
N ALA A 22 -16.22 -8.30 14.29
CA ALA A 22 -16.60 -9.60 14.82
C ALA A 22 -15.63 -10.69 14.34
N PRO A 23 -15.24 -11.66 15.20
CA PRO A 23 -14.45 -12.82 14.78
C PRO A 23 -15.31 -13.63 13.80
N GLY A 24 -15.00 -13.53 12.50
CA GLY A 24 -15.80 -14.09 11.41
C GLY A 24 -16.14 -13.11 10.29
N SER A 25 -15.75 -11.84 10.41
CA SER A 25 -15.76 -10.91 9.27
C SER A 25 -14.67 -11.34 8.28
N GLU A 26 -15.05 -12.14 7.29
CA GLU A 26 -14.27 -12.42 6.10
C GLU A 26 -13.82 -11.06 5.54
N ILE A 27 -12.55 -10.72 5.72
CA ILE A 27 -11.98 -9.52 5.12
C ILE A 27 -12.02 -9.82 3.62
N ILE A 28 -13.06 -9.34 2.93
CA ILE A 28 -13.17 -9.47 1.48
C ILE A 28 -12.04 -8.62 0.90
N VAL A 29 -10.86 -9.22 0.75
CA VAL A 29 -9.70 -8.58 0.14
C VAL A 29 -10.00 -8.50 -1.34
N LYS A 30 -10.60 -7.40 -1.78
CA LYS A 30 -10.88 -7.17 -3.19
C LYS A 30 -9.56 -6.92 -3.93
N PRO A 31 -9.36 -7.53 -5.11
CA PRO A 31 -8.23 -7.18 -5.96
C PRO A 31 -8.38 -5.75 -6.48
N GLU A 32 -7.27 -5.05 -6.54
CA GLU A 32 -7.09 -3.75 -7.17
C GLU A 32 -6.69 -3.91 -8.63
N GLU A 33 -7.21 -3.03 -9.47
CA GLU A 33 -6.72 -2.91 -10.84
C GLU A 33 -5.36 -2.21 -10.84
N VAL A 34 -4.39 -2.80 -11.53
CA VAL A 34 -3.06 -2.22 -11.69
C VAL A 34 -3.13 -1.24 -12.86
N PRO A 35 -2.85 0.08 -12.65
CA PRO A 35 -2.93 1.05 -13.73
C PRO A 35 -1.90 0.76 -14.82
N GLU A 36 -2.17 1.25 -16.04
CA GLU A 36 -1.23 1.14 -17.15
C GLU A 36 0.13 1.77 -16.81
N GLY A 37 1.21 1.18 -17.32
CA GLY A 37 2.59 1.61 -17.01
C GLY A 37 3.17 1.05 -15.71
N TRP A 38 2.36 0.50 -14.81
CA TRP A 38 2.85 -0.15 -13.59
C TRP A 38 3.29 -1.59 -13.86
N MET A 39 4.55 -1.89 -13.60
CA MET A 39 5.15 -3.18 -13.89
C MET A 39 5.88 -3.77 -12.69
N THR A 40 5.77 -5.08 -12.52
CA THR A 40 6.62 -5.82 -11.58
C THR A 40 8.06 -5.87 -12.08
N VAL A 41 9.02 -6.09 -11.18
CA VAL A 41 10.44 -6.32 -11.54
C VAL A 41 10.59 -7.40 -12.60
N ARG A 42 9.76 -8.46 -12.53
CA ARG A 42 9.78 -9.54 -13.50
C ARG A 42 9.40 -9.03 -14.90
N GLN A 43 8.35 -8.24 -15.02
CA GLN A 43 7.93 -7.65 -16.29
C GLN A 43 9.01 -6.69 -16.83
N ILE A 44 9.53 -5.80 -15.98
CA ILE A 44 10.60 -4.86 -16.36
C ILE A 44 11.85 -5.63 -16.84
N SER A 45 12.25 -6.66 -16.10
CA SER A 45 13.43 -7.47 -16.46
C SER A 45 13.27 -8.19 -17.79
N LYS A 46 12.04 -8.66 -18.09
CA LYS A 46 11.72 -9.34 -19.34
C LYS A 46 11.69 -8.35 -20.50
N ALA A 47 11.15 -7.15 -20.29
CA ALA A 47 11.09 -6.10 -21.30
C ALA A 47 12.49 -5.54 -21.63
N ALA A 48 13.33 -5.34 -20.61
CA ALA A 48 14.66 -4.76 -20.77
C ALA A 48 15.77 -5.79 -21.08
N GLY A 49 15.48 -7.09 -21.02
CA GLY A 49 16.45 -8.16 -21.31
C GLY A 49 17.54 -8.34 -20.25
N TYR A 50 17.31 -7.90 -19.01
CA TYR A 50 18.28 -8.00 -17.92
C TYR A 50 17.89 -9.03 -16.87
N SER A 51 18.85 -9.41 -16.02
CA SER A 51 18.56 -10.28 -14.88
C SER A 51 17.63 -9.59 -13.89
N LYS A 52 16.78 -10.38 -13.20
CA LYS A 52 15.85 -9.86 -12.18
C LYS A 52 16.59 -9.11 -11.07
N THR A 53 17.72 -9.63 -10.62
CA THR A 53 18.52 -9.03 -9.54
C THR A 53 19.12 -7.69 -9.96
N TRP A 54 19.65 -7.59 -11.17
CA TRP A 54 20.17 -6.33 -11.70
C TRP A 54 19.05 -5.31 -11.88
N THR A 55 17.92 -5.75 -12.45
CA THR A 55 16.73 -4.91 -12.65
C THR A 55 16.20 -4.37 -11.33
N TYR A 56 16.08 -5.22 -10.31
CA TYR A 56 15.65 -4.82 -8.97
C TYR A 56 16.52 -3.70 -8.39
N LYS A 57 17.85 -3.90 -8.40
CA LYS A 57 18.80 -2.88 -7.90
C LYS A 57 18.69 -1.58 -8.69
N LYS A 58 18.55 -1.67 -10.01
CA LYS A 58 18.45 -0.50 -10.89
C LYS A 58 17.15 0.28 -10.65
N VAL A 59 16.01 -0.42 -10.57
CA VAL A 59 14.69 0.18 -10.33
C VAL A 59 14.63 0.80 -8.94
N LEU A 60 15.16 0.15 -7.89
CA LEU A 60 15.26 0.77 -6.57
C LEU A 60 16.04 2.08 -6.62
N LYS A 61 17.18 2.10 -7.30
CA LYS A 61 17.97 3.32 -7.47
C LYS A 61 17.18 4.40 -8.22
N LEU A 62 16.35 4.03 -9.20
CA LEU A 62 15.47 4.97 -9.90
C LEU A 62 14.39 5.53 -8.96
N VAL A 63 13.85 4.72 -8.06
CA VAL A 63 12.89 5.17 -7.04
C VAL A 63 13.57 6.16 -6.07
N GLU A 64 14.79 5.86 -5.62
CA GLU A 64 15.55 6.75 -4.73
C GLU A 64 15.83 8.13 -5.35
N VAL A 65 16.08 8.20 -6.66
CA VAL A 65 16.32 9.47 -7.37
C VAL A 65 15.05 10.11 -7.93
N GLY A 66 13.86 9.59 -7.59
CA GLY A 66 12.57 10.14 -8.03
C GLY A 66 12.24 9.92 -9.52
N LYS A 67 12.93 8.99 -10.19
CA LYS A 67 12.71 8.61 -11.59
C LYS A 67 11.83 7.37 -11.77
N ALA A 68 11.37 6.80 -10.67
CA ALA A 68 10.38 5.75 -10.66
C ALA A 68 9.54 5.84 -9.38
N GLU A 69 8.30 5.38 -9.46
CA GLU A 69 7.41 5.24 -8.32
C GLU A 69 7.32 3.76 -7.93
N LYS A 70 7.11 3.50 -6.63
CA LYS A 70 6.92 2.16 -6.09
C LYS A 70 5.59 2.11 -5.35
N ARG A 71 4.72 1.16 -5.71
CA ARG A 71 3.43 0.95 -5.06
C ARG A 71 3.11 -0.52 -4.97
N GLN A 72 2.40 -0.90 -3.92
CA GLN A 72 1.85 -2.25 -3.78
C GLN A 72 0.40 -2.24 -4.23
N PHE A 73 0.04 -3.24 -5.03
CA PHE A 73 -1.32 -3.47 -5.49
C PHE A 73 -1.74 -4.86 -5.04
N ARG A 74 -2.96 -4.98 -4.52
CA ARG A 74 -3.56 -6.27 -4.21
C ARG A 74 -4.05 -6.92 -5.49
N ILE A 75 -3.33 -7.91 -6.01
CA ILE A 75 -3.72 -8.60 -7.25
C ILE A 75 -4.27 -9.99 -6.93
N ASN A 76 -5.24 -10.43 -7.73
CA ASN A 76 -5.73 -11.80 -7.69
C ASN A 76 -4.75 -12.70 -8.48
N THR A 77 -4.10 -13.65 -7.81
CA THR A 77 -3.20 -14.63 -8.45
C THR A 77 -3.91 -15.93 -8.83
N GLY A 78 -5.24 -15.96 -8.82
CA GLY A 78 -6.08 -17.11 -9.12
C GLY A 78 -6.35 -18.00 -7.91
N GLN A 79 -5.41 -18.08 -6.97
CA GLN A 79 -5.56 -18.86 -5.73
C GLN A 79 -5.83 -17.99 -4.50
N HIS A 80 -5.34 -16.74 -4.50
CA HIS A 80 -5.45 -15.83 -3.36
C HIS A 80 -5.21 -14.39 -3.83
N VAL A 81 -5.67 -13.42 -3.04
CA VAL A 81 -5.37 -12.00 -3.28
C VAL A 81 -4.12 -11.62 -2.51
N MET A 82 -3.08 -11.19 -3.23
CA MET A 82 -1.77 -10.84 -2.68
C MET A 82 -1.41 -9.40 -2.95
N SER A 83 -0.71 -8.77 -2.00
CA SER A 83 -0.04 -7.49 -2.26
C SER A 83 1.23 -7.72 -3.06
N VAL A 84 1.28 -7.21 -4.29
CA VAL A 84 2.43 -7.31 -5.19
C VAL A 84 2.99 -5.93 -5.49
N THR A 85 4.30 -5.80 -5.36
CA THR A 85 5.01 -4.54 -5.62
C THR A 85 5.15 -4.32 -7.13
N HIS A 86 4.63 -3.20 -7.60
CA HIS A 86 4.80 -2.70 -8.95
C HIS A 86 5.57 -1.38 -8.92
N TYR A 87 6.17 -1.07 -10.06
CA TYR A 87 6.99 0.10 -10.28
C TYR A 87 6.52 0.81 -11.54
N HIS A 88 6.46 2.13 -11.50
CA HIS A 88 6.14 2.98 -12.63
C HIS A 88 7.38 3.81 -12.96
N ILE A 89 7.97 3.61 -14.13
CA ILE A 89 9.17 4.33 -14.55
C ILE A 89 8.70 5.64 -15.20
N THR A 90 8.97 6.76 -14.53
CA THR A 90 8.54 8.10 -14.97
C THR A 90 9.58 8.80 -15.85
N CYS A 91 10.74 8.17 -16.04
CA CYS A 91 11.77 8.67 -16.93
C CYS A 91 11.46 8.23 -18.36
N ASP A 92 11.32 9.19 -19.28
CA ASP A 92 11.53 8.96 -20.71
C ASP A 92 12.93 8.34 -20.87
N ILE A 93 13.01 7.17 -21.51
CA ILE A 93 14.24 6.38 -21.66
C ILE A 93 14.93 6.77 -22.97
#